data_AF-A0A931WN55-F1
#
_entry.id   AF-A0A931WN55-F1
#
_cell.length_a   1.000
_cell.length_b   1.000
_cell.length_c   1.000
_cell.angle_alpha   90.00
_cell.angle_beta   90.00
_cell.angle_gamma   90.00
#
_symmetry.space_group_name_H-M   'P 1'
#
loop_
_entity.id
_entity.type
_entity.pdbx_description
1 polymer ?
#
loop_
_entity_poly.entity_id
_entity_poly.type
_entity_poly.pdbx_seq_one_letter_code
_entity_poly.pdbx_strand_id
1 'polypeptide(L)'
;MNRLRLRAEGGFTLIELLVVIAIIGILAAIAIPQFAAYRRRGFDSDAKSAAKNMATAQEAYFVDNNTYSATVSGLTARGFKQSTNIGIAAPSVSATTFIVSATVIQGCASGGSWLFTSSTGALTGTPCG
;
A
#
# COMPACT_ATOMS: atom_id res chain seq x y z
N MET A 1 24.66 -46.13 -47.27
CA MET A 1 23.96 -45.47 -46.14
C MET A 1 23.67 -44.02 -46.53
N ASN A 2 22.41 -43.62 -46.70
CA ASN A 2 21.99 -42.28 -47.14
C ASN A 2 20.53 -42.10 -46.63
N ARG A 3 20.02 -41.02 -46.03
CA ARG A 3 20.49 -39.64 -45.76
C ARG A 3 19.87 -39.19 -44.43
N LEU A 4 20.61 -38.47 -43.59
CA LEU A 4 20.04 -37.75 -42.44
C LEU A 4 19.17 -36.60 -42.97
N ARG A 5 17.86 -36.67 -42.77
CA ARG A 5 16.94 -35.57 -43.07
C ARG A 5 17.22 -34.41 -42.11
N LEU A 6 17.70 -33.30 -42.65
CA LEU A 6 17.77 -32.02 -41.94
C LEU A 6 16.33 -31.53 -41.68
N ARG A 7 16.02 -31.29 -40.41
CA ARG A 7 14.75 -30.71 -39.95
C ARG A 7 14.65 -29.28 -40.52
N ALA A 8 13.50 -28.94 -41.11
CA ALA A 8 13.20 -27.57 -41.47
C ALA A 8 12.84 -26.79 -40.19
N GLU A 9 13.78 -25.99 -39.68
CA GLU A 9 13.49 -24.95 -38.70
C GLU A 9 12.79 -23.80 -39.43
N GLY A 10 11.47 -23.70 -39.24
CA GLY A 10 10.67 -22.59 -39.76
C GLY A 10 10.92 -21.32 -38.93
N GLY A 11 11.32 -20.23 -39.59
CA GLY A 11 11.43 -18.92 -38.96
C GLY A 11 10.05 -18.27 -38.74
N PHE A 12 9.94 -17.42 -37.71
CA PHE A 12 8.77 -16.58 -37.46
C PHE A 12 8.54 -15.59 -38.62
N THR A 13 7.29 -15.40 -39.03
CA THR A 13 6.95 -14.35 -39.99
C THR A 13 6.81 -12.99 -39.30
N LEU A 14 7.13 -11.91 -40.03
CA LEU A 14 6.96 -10.54 -39.52
C LEU A 14 5.50 -10.22 -39.22
N ILE A 15 4.57 -10.81 -39.98
CA ILE A 15 3.13 -10.59 -39.79
C ILE A 15 2.62 -11.26 -38.51
N GLU A 16 3.15 -12.44 -38.15
CA GLU A 16 2.83 -13.10 -36.88
C GLU A 16 3.24 -12.24 -35.68
N LEU A 17 4.43 -11.64 -35.72
CA LEU A 17 4.87 -10.75 -34.65
C LEU A 17 4.06 -9.45 -34.60
N LEU A 18 3.62 -8.92 -35.75
CA LEU A 18 2.80 -7.70 -35.82
C LEU A 18 1.42 -7.88 -35.18
N VAL A 19 0.75 -9.01 -35.44
CA VAL A 19 -0.56 -9.29 -34.83
C VAL A 19 -0.43 -9.48 -33.32
N VAL A 20 0.64 -10.14 -32.85
CA VAL A 20 0.86 -10.36 -31.42
C VAL A 20 1.05 -9.04 -30.66
N ILE A 21 1.88 -8.12 -31.17
CA ILE A 21 2.08 -6.82 -30.51
C ILE A 21 0.81 -5.97 -30.55
N ALA A 22 -0.01 -6.09 -31.60
CA ALA A 22 -1.30 -5.39 -31.68
C ALA A 22 -2.25 -5.86 -30.57
N ILE A 23 -2.36 -7.17 -30.34
CA ILE A 23 -3.20 -7.74 -29.27
C ILE A 23 -2.66 -7.33 -27.88
N ILE A 24 -1.35 -7.45 -27.64
CA ILE A 24 -0.73 -7.06 -26.37
C ILE A 24 -0.93 -5.55 -26.12
N GLY A 25 -0.86 -4.71 -27.16
CA GLY A 25 -1.12 -3.28 -27.06
C GLY A 25 -2.53 -2.96 -26.58
N ILE A 26 -3.54 -3.64 -27.12
CA ILE A 26 -4.94 -3.46 -26.70
C ILE A 26 -5.13 -3.89 -25.24
N LEU A 27 -4.58 -5.04 -24.86
CA LEU A 27 -4.67 -5.55 -23.49
C LEU A 27 -3.95 -4.62 -22.49
N ALA A 28 -2.77 -4.14 -22.84
CA ALA A 28 -1.99 -3.23 -22.00
C ALA A 28 -2.70 -1.89 -21.76
N ALA A 29 -3.34 -1.34 -22.79
CA ALA A 29 -4.08 -0.08 -22.68
C ALA A 29 -5.19 -0.12 -21.61
N ILE A 30 -5.86 -1.26 -21.44
CA ILE A 30 -6.90 -1.46 -20.42
C ILE A 30 -6.30 -1.87 -19.08
N ALA A 31 -5.30 -2.76 -19.10
CA ALA A 31 -4.74 -3.35 -17.87
C ALA A 31 -3.93 -2.35 -17.04
N ILE A 32 -3.16 -1.47 -17.67
CA ILE A 32 -2.28 -0.51 -16.99
C ILE A 32 -3.05 0.45 -16.05
N PRO A 33 -4.11 1.16 -16.51
CA PRO A 33 -4.85 2.07 -15.63
C PRO A 33 -5.58 1.31 -14.51
N GLN A 34 -6.13 0.12 -14.79
CA GLN A 34 -6.79 -0.70 -13.79
C GLN A 34 -5.81 -1.17 -12.70
N PHE A 35 -4.64 -1.66 -13.09
CA PHE A 35 -3.61 -2.10 -12.16
C PHE A 35 -3.08 -0.95 -11.30
N ALA A 36 -2.90 0.24 -11.88
CA ALA A 36 -2.52 1.44 -11.13
C ALA A 36 -3.56 1.79 -10.06
N ALA A 37 -4.85 1.78 -10.40
CA ALA A 37 -5.93 2.03 -9.43
C ALA A 37 -6.00 0.97 -8.33
N TYR A 38 -5.80 -0.31 -8.68
CA TYR A 38 -5.75 -1.40 -7.70
C TYR A 38 -4.61 -1.21 -6.69
N ARG A 39 -3.41 -0.84 -7.17
CA ARG A 39 -2.27 -0.55 -6.30
C ARG A 39 -2.53 0.62 -5.35
N ARG A 40 -3.17 1.70 -5.81
CA ARG A 40 -3.55 2.85 -4.95
C ARG A 40 -4.45 2.43 -3.80
N ARG A 41 -5.48 1.61 -4.07
CA ARG A 41 -6.36 1.05 -3.04
C ARG A 41 -5.60 0.16 -2.04
N GLY A 42 -4.60 -0.57 -2.53
CA GLY A 42 -3.69 -1.35 -1.68
C GLY A 42 -2.93 -0.47 -0.70
N PHE A 43 -2.35 0.64 -1.17
CA PHE A 43 -1.66 1.60 -0.31
C PHE A 43 -2.59 2.27 0.70
N ASP A 44 -3.82 2.62 0.31
CA ASP A 44 -4.82 3.15 1.24
C ASP A 44 -5.20 2.14 2.32
N SER A 45 -5.33 0.86 1.94
CA SER A 45 -5.61 -0.19 2.90
C SER A 45 -4.46 -0.36 3.90
N ASP A 46 -3.22 -0.26 3.43
CA ASP A 46 -2.03 -0.30 4.29
C ASP A 46 -2.01 0.88 5.27
N ALA A 47 -2.26 2.11 4.80
CA ALA A 47 -2.34 3.30 5.65
C ALA A 47 -3.45 3.18 6.73
N LYS A 48 -4.64 2.73 6.34
CA LYS A 48 -5.75 2.49 7.28
C LYS A 48 -5.37 1.44 8.32
N SER A 49 -4.72 0.35 7.89
CA SER A 49 -4.26 -0.70 8.81
C SER A 49 -3.20 -0.17 9.76
N ALA A 50 -2.25 0.64 9.28
CA ALA A 50 -1.25 1.27 10.11
C ALA A 50 -1.88 2.15 11.20
N ALA A 51 -2.84 3.01 10.84
CA ALA A 51 -3.56 3.84 11.81
C ALA A 51 -4.30 3.01 12.88
N LYS A 52 -4.97 1.91 12.48
CA LYS A 52 -5.61 0.99 13.44
C LYS A 52 -4.61 0.30 14.35
N ASN A 53 -3.50 -0.18 13.79
CA ASN A 53 -2.45 -0.87 14.56
C ASN A 53 -1.79 0.09 15.56
N MET A 54 -1.60 1.36 15.18
CA MET A 54 -1.16 2.40 16.12
C MET A 54 -2.16 2.64 17.24
N ALA A 55 -3.47 2.66 16.93
CA ALA A 55 -4.50 2.80 17.96
C ALA A 55 -4.46 1.62 18.95
N THR A 56 -4.34 0.38 18.46
CA THR A 56 -4.16 -0.79 19.34
C THR A 56 -2.88 -0.69 20.19
N ALA A 57 -1.77 -0.20 19.61
CA ALA A 57 -0.54 0.02 20.37
C ALA A 57 -0.66 1.15 21.40
N GLN A 58 -1.49 2.17 21.16
CA GLN A 58 -1.80 3.23 22.13
C GLN A 58 -2.54 2.65 23.33
N GLU A 59 -3.56 1.82 23.10
CA GLU A 59 -4.30 1.14 24.18
C GLU A 59 -3.38 0.25 25.00
N ALA A 60 -2.52 -0.54 24.34
CA ALA A 60 -1.51 -1.35 25.02
C ALA A 60 -0.52 -0.50 25.84
N TYR A 61 -0.11 0.65 25.31
CA TYR A 61 0.77 1.57 26.03
C TYR A 61 0.07 2.18 27.26
N PHE A 62 -1.22 2.50 27.16
CA PHE A 62 -2.02 3.04 28.26
C PHE A 62 -2.19 2.03 29.40
N VAL A 63 -2.39 0.75 29.08
CA VAL A 63 -2.48 -0.33 30.09
C VAL A 63 -1.24 -0.37 30.98
N ASP A 64 -0.05 -0.13 30.42
CA ASP A 64 1.21 -0.20 31.16
C ASP A 64 1.61 1.10 31.84
N ASN A 65 1.30 2.25 31.23
CA ASN A 65 1.84 3.57 31.64
C ASN A 65 0.78 4.53 32.18
N ASN A 66 -0.50 4.15 32.13
CA ASN A 66 -1.65 4.95 32.53
C ASN A 66 -1.70 6.33 31.83
N THR A 67 -1.11 6.43 30.64
CA THR A 67 -1.07 7.60 29.76
C THR A 67 -0.84 7.15 28.32
N TYR A 68 -1.20 7.96 27.33
CA TYR A 68 -0.94 7.67 25.91
C TYR A 68 0.46 8.13 25.47
N SER A 69 1.04 7.44 24.49
CA SER A 69 2.38 7.77 23.99
C SER A 69 2.32 8.93 22.99
N ALA A 70 3.03 10.02 23.28
CA ALA A 70 3.25 11.12 22.32
C ALA A 70 4.29 10.79 21.23
N THR A 71 4.95 9.63 21.31
CA THR A 71 6.03 9.23 20.38
C THR A 71 5.70 7.94 19.66
N VAL A 72 6.19 7.82 18.42
CA VAL A 72 6.07 6.57 17.64
C VAL A 72 6.90 5.45 18.27
N SER A 73 8.04 5.77 18.91
CA SER A 73 8.90 4.77 19.56
C SER A 73 8.20 4.06 20.73
N GLY A 74 7.33 4.75 21.48
CA GLY A 74 6.52 4.10 22.52
C GLY A 74 5.55 3.06 21.94
N LEU A 75 5.05 3.30 20.73
CA LEU A 75 4.15 2.39 20.02
C LEU A 75 4.89 1.20 19.41
N THR A 76 6.09 1.40 18.87
CA THR A 76 6.88 0.30 18.32
C THR A 76 7.32 -0.68 19.40
N ALA A 77 7.59 -0.19 20.62
CA ALA A 77 7.82 -1.02 21.80
C ALA A 77 6.58 -1.82 22.25
N ARG A 78 5.41 -1.57 21.66
CA ARG A 78 4.13 -2.27 21.89
C ARG A 78 3.60 -2.95 20.62
N GLY A 79 4.49 -3.25 19.68
CA GLY A 79 4.18 -4.11 18.53
C GLY A 79 3.76 -3.35 17.27
N PHE A 80 3.70 -2.02 17.28
CA PHE A 80 3.51 -1.26 16.04
C PHE A 80 4.73 -1.45 15.12
N LYS A 81 4.48 -1.87 13.87
CA LYS A 81 5.50 -1.97 12.82
C LYS A 81 5.10 -1.09 11.65
N GLN A 82 5.92 -0.08 11.38
CA GLN A 82 5.72 0.84 10.27
C GLN A 82 6.12 0.16 8.95
N SER A 83 5.26 0.25 7.92
CA SER A 83 5.61 -0.16 6.57
C SER A 83 6.38 0.96 5.84
N THR A 84 7.27 0.59 4.92
CA THR A 84 8.15 1.54 4.21
C THR A 84 7.38 2.58 3.36
N ASN A 85 6.16 2.24 2.94
CA ASN A 85 5.35 3.09 2.05
C ASN A 85 4.46 4.08 2.81
N ILE A 86 4.44 4.01 4.14
CA ILE A 86 3.56 4.80 4.99
C ILE A 86 4.40 5.71 5.89
N GLY A 87 4.19 7.02 5.78
CA GLY A 87 4.68 8.02 6.71
C GLY A 87 3.77 8.12 7.93
N ILE A 88 4.37 8.24 9.10
CA ILE A 88 3.67 8.32 10.38
C ILE A 88 4.13 9.60 11.09
N ALA A 89 3.18 10.43 11.54
CA ALA A 89 3.50 11.56 12.39
C ALA A 89 3.48 11.18 13.87
N ALA A 90 4.11 11.99 14.71
CA ALA A 90 3.98 11.85 16.16
C ALA A 90 2.50 11.88 16.57
N PRO A 91 2.03 10.94 17.42
CA PRO A 91 0.66 10.95 17.91
C PRO A 91 0.33 12.24 18.66
N SER A 92 -0.84 12.81 18.40
CA SER A 92 -1.37 13.90 19.24
C SER A 92 -2.14 13.27 20.40
N VAL A 93 -1.69 13.49 21.63
CA VAL A 93 -2.27 12.84 22.81
C VAL A 93 -2.77 13.86 23.83
N SER A 94 -3.76 13.44 24.61
CA SER A 94 -4.30 14.11 25.79
C SER A 94 -4.49 13.08 26.90
N ALA A 95 -4.94 13.50 28.08
CA ALA A 95 -5.10 12.57 29.22
C ALA A 95 -6.09 11.42 28.93
N THR A 96 -7.08 11.64 28.06
CA THR A 96 -8.16 10.68 27.78
C THR A 96 -8.33 10.34 26.30
N THR A 97 -7.65 11.05 25.39
CA THR A 97 -7.83 10.90 23.95
C THR A 97 -6.51 10.93 23.20
N PHE A 98 -6.50 10.35 22.01
CA PHE A 98 -5.38 10.45 21.07
C PHE A 98 -5.86 10.52 19.62
N ILE A 99 -5.00 11.07 18.78
CA ILE A 99 -5.11 11.06 17.33
C ILE A 99 -3.81 10.51 16.76
N VAL A 100 -3.91 9.49 15.92
CA VAL A 100 -2.79 8.94 15.15
C VAL A 100 -3.05 9.16 13.67
N SER A 101 -1.99 9.41 12.90
CA SER A 101 -2.09 9.64 11.46
C SER A 101 -1.13 8.75 10.68
N ALA A 102 -1.61 8.27 9.54
CA ALA A 102 -0.86 7.45 8.59
C ALA A 102 -1.07 8.00 7.18
N THR A 103 0.03 8.31 6.50
CA THR A 103 0.01 8.95 5.18
C THR A 103 0.78 8.07 4.19
N VAL A 104 0.19 7.82 3.02
CA VAL A 104 0.86 7.13 1.92
C VAL A 104 1.92 8.08 1.33
N ILE A 105 3.20 7.69 1.41
CA ILE A 105 4.33 8.50 0.93
C ILE A 105 4.92 8.00 -0.39
N GLN A 106 4.51 6.82 -0.87
CA GLN A 106 5.00 6.20 -2.08
C GLN A 106 3.84 5.56 -2.86
N GLY A 107 3.91 5.60 -4.19
CA GLY A 107 2.88 4.99 -5.05
C GLY A 107 1.56 5.77 -5.14
N CYS A 108 1.51 6.97 -4.56
CA CYS A 108 0.39 7.89 -4.62
C CYS A 108 0.84 9.28 -5.07
N ALA A 109 0.24 9.84 -6.13
CA ALA A 109 0.60 11.18 -6.61
C ALA A 109 0.12 12.31 -5.67
N SER A 110 -1.05 12.13 -5.05
CA SER A 110 -1.71 13.13 -4.17
C SER A 110 -1.56 12.85 -2.67
N GLY A 111 -0.97 11.70 -2.29
CA GLY A 111 -0.79 11.29 -0.88
C GLY A 111 -2.10 11.02 -0.14
N GLY A 112 -2.51 9.75 -0.04
CA GLY A 112 -3.65 9.37 0.80
C GLY A 112 -3.31 9.51 2.29
N SER A 113 -4.18 10.12 3.10
CA SER A 113 -3.93 10.33 4.54
C SER A 113 -5.12 9.86 5.36
N TRP A 114 -4.85 9.14 6.43
CA TRP A 114 -5.85 8.54 7.31
C TRP A 114 -5.52 8.85 8.76
N LEU A 115 -6.53 9.32 9.49
CA LEU A 115 -6.47 9.67 10.90
C LEU A 115 -7.41 8.75 11.67
N PHE A 116 -6.93 8.25 12.80
CA PHE A 116 -7.77 7.58 13.78
C PHE A 116 -7.93 8.48 15.00
N THR A 117 -9.18 8.74 15.39
CA THR A 117 -9.51 9.55 16.57
C THR A 117 -10.13 8.67 17.64
N SER A 118 -9.52 8.59 18.82
CA SER A 118 -9.95 7.64 19.86
C SER A 118 -11.30 8.01 20.50
N SER A 119 -11.68 9.29 20.55
CA SER A 119 -12.95 9.73 21.15
C SER A 119 -14.18 9.30 20.35
N THR A 120 -14.04 9.08 19.04
CA THR A 120 -15.13 8.67 18.15
C THR A 120 -14.93 7.26 17.59
N GLY A 121 -13.73 6.68 17.75
CA GLY A 121 -13.34 5.43 17.08
C GLY A 121 -13.32 5.54 15.55
N ALA A 122 -13.38 6.76 15.01
CA ALA A 122 -13.53 6.98 13.58
C ALA A 122 -12.18 6.97 12.86
N LEU A 123 -12.16 6.34 11.69
CA LEU A 123 -11.10 6.49 10.69
C LEU A 123 -11.58 7.48 9.64
N THR A 124 -10.95 8.64 9.60
CA THR A 124 -11.26 9.71 8.64
C THR A 124 -10.04 9.99 7.80
N GLY A 125 -10.23 10.38 6.55
CA GLY A 125 -9.10 10.56 5.65
C GLY A 125 -9.50 10.76 4.21
N THR A 126 -8.50 11.10 3.41
CA THR A 126 -8.61 11.26 1.97
C THR A 126 -7.90 10.08 1.32
N PRO A 127 -8.56 9.32 0.42
CA PRO A 127 -7.94 8.22 -0.28
C PRO A 127 -6.83 8.69 -1.23
N CYS A 128 -6.01 7.74 -1.63
CA CYS A 128 -4.96 7.93 -2.60
C CYS A 128 -5.53 8.03 -4.03
N GLY A 129 -5.52 9.24 -4.58
CA GLY A 129 -5.92 9.51 -5.96
C GLY A 129 -7.35 10.04 -6.07
#